data_AF-A0A2H3JDN5-F1
#
_entry.id   AF-A0A2H3JDN5-F1
#
_cell.length_a   1.000
_cell.length_b   1.000
_cell.length_c   1.000
_cell.angle_alpha   90.00
_cell.angle_beta   90.00
_cell.angle_gamma   90.00
#
_symmetry.space_group_name_H-M   'P 1'
#
loop_
_entity.id
_entity.type
_entity.pdbx_description
1 polymer ?
#
loop_
_entity_poly.entity_id
_entity_poly.type
_entity_poly.pdbx_seq_one_letter_code
_entity_poly.pdbx_strand_id
1 'polypeptide(L)' 'RKRGKLPKPVTDFLKEWLHRHSDHPYPSEEEKKQLCNATGLSMSQVSNWMINVSR' A
#
# COMPACT_ATOMS: atom_id res chain seq x y z
N ARG A 1 -16.59 -9.80 -7.24
CA ARG A 1 -16.07 -8.46 -6.84
C ARG A 1 -15.16 -7.95 -7.96
N LYS A 2 -15.54 -6.88 -8.67
CA LYS A 2 -14.73 -6.31 -9.77
C LYS A 2 -13.41 -5.81 -9.19
N ARG A 3 -12.27 -6.28 -9.72
CA ARG A 3 -10.93 -5.71 -9.45
C ARG A 3 -10.88 -4.31 -10.10
N GLY A 4 -11.46 -3.33 -9.42
CA GLY A 4 -11.23 -1.93 -9.77
C GLY A 4 -9.78 -1.58 -9.48
N LYS A 5 -9.10 -0.92 -10.41
CA LYS A 5 -7.80 -0.31 -10.13
C LYS A 5 -7.98 0.62 -8.93
N LEU A 6 -7.02 0.61 -8.00
CA LEU A 6 -7.03 1.54 -6.88
C LEU A 6 -7.05 2.99 -7.41
N PRO A 7 -7.73 3.93 -6.72
CA PRO A 7 -7.71 5.33 -7.09
C PRO A 7 -6.28 5.84 -7.21
N LYS A 8 -6.03 6.72 -8.19
CA LYS A 8 -4.70 7.34 -8.38
C LYS A 8 -4.12 7.95 -7.08
N PRO A 9 -4.86 8.74 -6.27
CA PRO A 9 -4.34 9.28 -5.02
C PRO A 9 -3.93 8.20 -4.01
N VAL A 10 -4.68 7.10 -3.94
CA VAL A 10 -4.34 5.96 -3.08
C VAL A 10 -3.03 5.31 -3.55
N THR A 11 -2.88 5.08 -4.86
CA THR A 11 -1.65 4.51 -5.39
C THR A 11 -0.46 5.45 -5.29
N ASP A 12 -0.66 6.76 -5.35
CA ASP A 12 0.39 7.76 -5.21
C ASP A 12 0.95 7.78 -3.79
N PHE A 13 0.05 7.77 -2.80
CA PHE A 13 0.41 7.67 -1.38
C PHE A 13 1.19 6.39 -1.06
N LEU A 14 0.72 5.24 -1.56
CA LEU A 14 1.42 3.96 -1.34
C LEU A 14 2.78 3.91 -2.05
N LYS A 15 2.91 4.55 -3.23
CA LYS A 15 4.19 4.68 -3.94
C LYS A 15 5.16 5.61 -3.21
N GLU A 16 4.67 6.69 -2.62
CA GLU A 16 5.49 7.58 -1.81
C GLU A 16 6.05 6.84 -0.59
N TRP A 17 5.21 6.03 0.07
CA TRP A 17 5.68 5.16 1.15
C TRP A 17 6.77 4.20 0.66
N LEU A 18 6.60 3.56 -0.50
CA LEU A 18 7.62 2.67 -1.10
C LEU A 18 8.92 3.40 -1.42
N HIS A 19 8.85 4.63 -1.94
CA HIS A 19 10.04 5.43 -2.22
C HIS A 19 10.83 5.72 -0.93
N ARG A 20 10.10 6.06 0.15
CA ARG A 20 10.68 6.29 1.49
C ARG A 20 11.27 5.02 2.09
N HIS A 21 10.73 3.85 1.77
CA HIS A 21 11.17 2.53 2.24
C HIS A 21 11.80 1.69 1.12
N SER A 22 12.56 2.34 0.23
CA SER A 22 13.19 1.67 -0.92
C SER A 22 14.24 0.62 -0.52
N ASP A 23 14.85 0.79 0.66
CA ASP A 23 15.80 -0.17 1.25
C ASP A 23 15.08 -1.43 1.79
N HIS A 24 13.89 -1.26 2.37
CA HIS A 24 13.10 -2.35 2.93
C HIS A 24 11.60 -2.14 2.69
N PRO A 25 11.07 -2.57 1.51
CA PRO A 25 9.69 -2.29 1.08
C PRO A 25 8.65 -3.22 1.75
N TYR A 26 8.86 -3.57 3.01
CA TYR A 26 7.99 -4.46 3.79
C TYR A 26 7.47 -3.70 5.01
N PRO A 27 6.27 -3.09 4.93
CA PRO A 27 5.70 -2.36 6.04
C PRO A 27 5.45 -3.29 7.22
N SER A 28 5.81 -2.84 8.42
CA SER A 28 5.42 -3.47 9.68
C SER A 28 3.90 -3.48 9.87
N GLU A 29 3.40 -4.24 10.84
CA GLU A 29 1.96 -4.29 11.17
C GLU A 29 1.40 -2.89 11.50
N GLU A 30 2.17 -2.06 12.18
CA GLU A 30 1.80 -0.67 12.50
C GLU A 30 1.73 0.20 11.26
N GLU A 31 2.73 0.11 10.38
CA GLU A 31 2.73 0.87 9.13
C GLU A 31 1.60 0.43 8.20
N LYS A 32 1.31 -0.87 8.12
CA LYS A 32 0.13 -1.36 7.39
C LYS A 32 -1.15 -0.76 7.94
N LYS A 33 -1.32 -0.64 9.27
CA LYS A 33 -2.49 0.03 9.86
C LYS A 33 -2.55 1.51 9.48
N GLN A 34 -1.42 2.21 9.50
CA GLN A 34 -1.35 3.62 9.08
C GLN A 34 -1.72 3.78 7.60
N LEU A 35 -1.18 2.92 6.72
CA LEU A 35 -1.52 2.89 5.30
C LEU A 35 -3.01 2.59 5.08
N CYS A 36 -3.58 1.64 5.81
CA CYS A 36 -5.01 1.33 5.78
C CYS A 36 -5.86 2.53 6.19
N ASN A 37 -5.50 3.20 7.29
CA ASN A 37 -6.22 4.36 7.79
C ASN A 37 -6.16 5.54 6.81
N ALA A 38 -5.00 5.79 6.19
CA ALA A 38 -4.81 6.87 5.24
C ALA A 38 -5.51 6.62 3.89
N THR A 39 -5.54 5.36 3.43
CA THR A 39 -6.06 5.00 2.10
C THR A 39 -7.50 4.47 2.11
N GLY A 40 -8.04 4.17 3.30
CA GLY A 40 -9.32 3.48 3.46
C GLY A 40 -9.30 2.02 2.98
N LEU A 41 -8.11 1.45 2.73
CA LEU A 41 -7.96 0.07 2.28
C LEU A 41 -7.93 -0.90 3.46
N SER A 42 -8.31 -2.15 3.19
CA SER A 42 -8.10 -3.24 4.14
C SER A 42 -6.64 -3.68 4.17
N MET A 43 -6.22 -4.27 5.29
CA MET A 43 -4.87 -4.82 5.51
C MET A 43 -4.43 -5.77 4.38
N SER A 44 -5.37 -6.58 3.87
CA SER A 44 -5.13 -7.51 2.75
C SER A 44 -4.94 -6.78 1.42
N GLN A 45 -5.66 -5.68 1.17
CA GLN A 45 -5.49 -4.87 -0.05
C GLN A 45 -4.14 -4.16 -0.05
N VAL A 46 -3.74 -3.57 1.08
CA VAL A 46 -2.41 -2.95 1.23
C VAL A 46 -1.34 -4.02 1.03
N SER A 47 -1.42 -5.15 1.72
CA SER A 47 -0.42 -6.22 1.59
C SER A 47 -0.30 -6.75 0.16
N ASN A 48 -1.42 -7.03 -0.51
CA ASN A 48 -1.42 -7.49 -1.90
C ASN A 48 -0.86 -6.44 -2.86
N TRP A 49 -1.19 -5.16 -2.67
CA TRP A 49 -0.68 -4.10 -3.51
C TRP A 49 0.83 -3.94 -3.34
N MET A 50 1.32 -3.94 -2.09
CA MET A 50 2.74 -3.82 -1.77
C MET A 50 3.55 -4.95 -2.42
N ILE A 51 3.12 -6.21 -2.25
CA ILE A 51 3.78 -7.40 -2.85
C ILE A 51 3.77 -7.34 -4.39
N ASN A 52 2.70 -6.84 -4.99
CA ASN A 52 2.59 -6.78 -6.45
C ASN A 52 3.37 -5.60 -7.06
N VAL A 53 3.64 -4.53 -6.30
CA VAL A 53 4.33 -3.32 -6.79
C VAL A 53 5.81 -3.32 -6.44
N SER A 54 6.24 -4.06 -5.41
CA SER A 54 7.66 -4.28 -5.09
C SER A 54 8.32 -5.39 -5.90
N ARG A 55 7.61 -5.97 -6.88
CA ARG A 55 8.11 -6.98 -7.81
C ARG A 55 8.64 -6.32 -9.09
#